data_AF-A0A7W3LWW6-F1
#
_entry.id   AF-A0A7W3LWW6-F1
#
_cell.length_a   1.000
_cell.length_b   1.000
_cell.length_c   1.000
_cell.angle_alpha   90.00
_cell.angle_beta   90.00
_cell.angle_gamma   90.00
#
_symmetry.space_group_name_H-M   'P 1'
#
loop_
_entity.id
_entity.type
_entity.pdbx_description
1 polymer ?
#
loop_
_entity_poly.entity_id
_entity_poly.type
_entity_poly.pdbx_seq_one_letter_code
_entity_poly.pdbx_strand_id
1 'polypeptide(L)'
;MHEERLAEFSRERLDGRPIPDDLRTMLVAQWEGRTDFQYLLDLTFLEPGEPSPLLDTSYLSERELADPGMQAINAAVAEIAKYAKLVAEGGKGWVGYWMHPDEPEGPPPVIELDTEFTYWSLAGRNLAEACACERARYQDEPDEHLAFAQLADQLAELGLPLSTRDYDALHDPGCAVDPEKLTNELIDIERRKRGIV
;
A
#
# COMPACT_ATOMS: atom_id res chain seq x y z
N MET A 1 -20.64 -13.77 -5.65
CA MET A 1 -19.75 -14.95 -5.82
C MET A 1 -18.38 -14.75 -5.16
N HIS A 2 -17.99 -13.52 -4.77
CA HIS A 2 -16.66 -13.25 -4.22
C HIS A 2 -16.58 -13.01 -2.70
N GLU A 3 -17.70 -13.10 -1.95
CA GLU A 3 -17.71 -12.74 -0.51
C GLU A 3 -16.75 -13.57 0.35
N GLU A 4 -16.60 -14.86 0.08
CA GLU A 4 -15.64 -15.71 0.82
C GLU A 4 -14.19 -15.29 0.55
N ARG A 5 -13.86 -15.02 -0.71
CA ARG A 5 -12.54 -14.54 -1.13
C ARG A 5 -12.24 -13.14 -0.59
N LEU A 6 -13.24 -12.26 -0.53
CA LEU A 6 -13.13 -10.95 0.14
C LEU A 6 -12.89 -11.13 1.64
N ALA A 7 -13.64 -12.01 2.30
CA ALA A 7 -13.44 -12.26 3.72
C ALA A 7 -12.04 -12.83 4.01
N GLU A 8 -11.50 -13.67 3.13
CA GLU A 8 -10.13 -14.17 3.21
C GLU A 8 -9.09 -13.08 3.01
N PHE A 9 -9.22 -12.30 1.93
CA PHE A 9 -8.35 -11.14 1.66
C PHE A 9 -8.33 -10.17 2.85
N SER A 10 -9.50 -9.85 3.41
CA SER A 10 -9.63 -8.98 4.59
C SER A 10 -8.87 -9.55 5.79
N ARG A 11 -9.01 -10.84 6.10
CA ARG A 11 -8.30 -11.49 7.22
C ARG A 11 -6.79 -11.41 7.07
N GLU A 12 -6.28 -11.62 5.85
CA GLU A 12 -4.85 -11.74 5.60
C GLU A 12 -4.16 -10.39 5.39
N ARG A 13 -4.82 -9.45 4.72
CA ARG A 13 -4.22 -8.16 4.32
C ARG A 13 -4.63 -7.00 5.22
N LEU A 14 -5.81 -7.07 5.83
CA LEU A 14 -6.40 -5.96 6.60
C LEU A 14 -6.71 -6.35 8.06
N ASP A 15 -6.15 -7.46 8.56
CA ASP A 15 -6.41 -8.01 9.91
C ASP A 15 -7.90 -8.22 10.22
N GLY A 16 -8.71 -8.56 9.21
CA GLY A 16 -10.15 -8.78 9.33
C GLY A 16 -10.99 -7.49 9.35
N ARG A 17 -10.39 -6.32 9.11
CA ARG A 17 -11.11 -5.04 8.98
C ARG A 17 -11.96 -5.03 7.70
N PRO A 18 -13.06 -4.25 7.67
CA PRO A 18 -13.86 -4.07 6.47
C PRO A 18 -13.01 -3.60 5.28
N ILE A 19 -13.24 -4.19 4.11
CA ILE A 19 -12.61 -3.77 2.86
C ILE A 19 -13.27 -2.47 2.39
N PRO A 20 -12.51 -1.39 2.13
CA PRO A 20 -13.02 -0.19 1.49
C PRO A 20 -13.72 -0.48 0.15
N ASP A 21 -14.76 0.28 -0.18
CA ASP A 21 -15.61 0.00 -1.34
C ASP A 21 -14.86 0.09 -2.69
N ASP A 22 -13.88 0.99 -2.79
CA ASP A 22 -13.02 1.14 -3.96
C ASP A 22 -12.10 -0.08 -4.12
N LEU A 23 -11.45 -0.51 -3.04
CA LEU A 23 -10.63 -1.73 -3.03
C LEU A 23 -11.48 -2.97 -3.35
N ARG A 24 -12.68 -3.10 -2.79
CA ARG A 24 -13.62 -4.19 -3.12
C ARG A 24 -13.92 -4.21 -4.62
N THR A 25 -14.21 -3.05 -5.20
CA THR A 25 -14.56 -2.92 -6.63
C THR A 25 -13.41 -3.39 -7.51
N MET A 26 -12.19 -2.94 -7.21
CA MET A 26 -10.99 -3.30 -7.98
C MET A 26 -10.58 -4.76 -7.79
N LEU A 27 -10.69 -5.33 -6.58
CA LEU A 27 -10.45 -6.76 -6.33
C LEU A 27 -11.42 -7.65 -7.12
N VAL A 28 -12.70 -7.33 -7.10
CA VAL A 28 -13.71 -8.09 -7.86
C VAL A 28 -13.42 -8.00 -9.36
N ALA A 29 -13.05 -6.82 -9.86
CA ALA A 29 -12.67 -6.65 -11.25
C ALA A 29 -11.46 -7.53 -11.64
N GLN A 30 -10.39 -7.55 -10.82
CA GLN A 30 -9.25 -8.43 -11.04
C GLN A 30 -9.66 -9.91 -11.11
N TRP A 31 -10.50 -10.37 -10.20
CA TRP A 31 -10.94 -11.78 -10.17
C TRP A 31 -11.90 -12.17 -11.29
N GLU A 32 -12.57 -11.19 -11.89
CA GLU A 32 -13.37 -11.36 -13.11
C GLU A 32 -12.54 -11.23 -14.39
N GLY A 33 -11.24 -10.95 -14.29
CA GLY A 33 -10.34 -10.74 -15.43
C GLY A 33 -10.52 -9.37 -16.10
N ARG A 34 -11.14 -8.40 -15.42
CA ARG A 34 -11.23 -7.00 -15.86
C ARG A 34 -9.99 -6.25 -15.39
N THR A 35 -9.04 -6.08 -16.30
CA THR A 35 -7.70 -5.54 -16.00
C THR A 35 -7.59 -4.03 -16.19
N ASP A 36 -8.68 -3.35 -16.57
CA ASP A 36 -8.68 -1.90 -16.84
C ASP A 36 -8.12 -1.08 -15.67
N PHE A 37 -8.52 -1.42 -14.43
CA PHE A 37 -8.00 -0.74 -13.23
C PHE A 37 -6.50 -0.97 -13.01
N GLN A 38 -5.99 -2.16 -13.35
CA GLN A 38 -4.57 -2.48 -13.21
C GLN A 38 -3.75 -1.57 -14.13
N TYR A 39 -4.20 -1.39 -15.38
CA TYR A 39 -3.51 -0.51 -16.33
C TYR A 39 -3.66 0.97 -16.01
N LEU A 40 -4.85 1.40 -15.58
CA LEU A 40 -5.12 2.82 -15.28
C LEU A 40 -4.44 3.29 -14.00
N LEU A 41 -4.31 2.42 -13.00
CA LEU A 41 -3.76 2.79 -11.69
C LEU A 41 -2.35 2.22 -11.44
N ASP A 42 -1.82 1.43 -12.37
CA ASP A 42 -0.56 0.70 -12.22
C ASP A 42 -0.54 -0.16 -10.96
N LEU A 43 -1.58 -0.99 -10.79
CA LEU A 43 -1.78 -1.83 -9.61
C LEU A 43 -1.96 -3.30 -9.97
N THR A 44 -1.33 -4.18 -9.20
CA THR A 44 -1.65 -5.62 -9.19
C THR A 44 -1.98 -6.05 -7.77
N PHE A 45 -3.23 -6.45 -7.51
CA PHE A 45 -3.64 -6.81 -6.14
C PHE A 45 -3.02 -8.14 -5.73
N LEU A 46 -2.52 -8.17 -4.51
CA LEU A 46 -2.01 -9.40 -3.88
C LEU A 46 -3.14 -10.41 -3.74
N GLU A 47 -2.85 -11.68 -3.94
CA GLU A 47 -3.86 -12.72 -3.81
C GLU A 47 -3.93 -13.26 -2.36
N PRO A 48 -5.09 -13.78 -1.94
CA PRO A 48 -5.17 -14.58 -0.73
C PRO A 48 -4.23 -15.79 -0.79
N GLY A 49 -3.56 -16.09 0.32
CA GLY A 49 -2.59 -17.16 0.48
C GLY A 49 -1.16 -16.80 0.07
N GLU A 50 -0.93 -15.67 -0.61
CA GLU A 50 0.43 -15.18 -0.86
C GLU A 50 1.02 -14.60 0.43
N PRO A 51 2.33 -14.78 0.70
CA PRO A 51 2.96 -14.19 1.87
C PRO A 51 2.81 -12.66 1.86
N SER A 52 2.83 -12.05 3.05
CA SER A 52 3.02 -10.60 3.12
C SER A 52 4.40 -10.26 2.56
N PRO A 53 4.54 -9.30 1.64
CA PRO A 53 5.85 -8.93 1.11
C PRO A 53 6.84 -8.49 2.20
N LEU A 54 6.35 -7.90 3.29
CA LEU A 54 7.16 -7.52 4.45
C LEU A 54 7.65 -8.72 5.27
N LEU A 55 6.98 -9.87 5.17
CA LEU A 55 7.28 -11.07 5.95
C LEU A 55 7.90 -12.18 5.10
N ASP A 56 7.99 -11.99 3.79
CA ASP A 56 8.59 -12.97 2.90
C ASP A 56 10.11 -12.90 3.00
N THR A 57 10.72 -13.87 3.69
CA THR A 57 12.17 -14.01 3.77
C THR A 57 12.71 -15.09 2.82
N SER A 58 11.90 -15.58 1.87
CA SER A 58 12.26 -16.69 0.98
C SER A 58 13.42 -16.37 0.04
N TYR A 59 13.68 -15.09 -0.20
CA TYR A 59 14.79 -14.61 -1.03
C TYR A 59 16.14 -14.60 -0.30
N LEU A 60 16.16 -14.79 1.02
CA LEU A 60 17.39 -14.77 1.82
C LEU A 60 18.07 -16.14 1.84
N SER A 61 19.39 -16.14 1.68
CA SER A 61 20.22 -17.33 1.90
C SER A 61 20.31 -17.71 3.38
N GLU A 62 20.68 -18.95 3.69
CA GLU A 62 20.93 -19.40 5.07
C GLU A 62 21.95 -18.51 5.80
N ARG A 63 22.95 -18.00 5.07
CA ARG A 63 23.96 -17.09 5.62
C ARG A 63 23.35 -15.74 6.01
N GLU A 64 22.46 -15.20 5.19
CA GLU A 64 21.77 -13.94 5.47
C GLU A 64 20.75 -14.11 6.60
N LEU A 65 20.04 -15.24 6.65
CA LEU A 65 19.14 -15.57 7.76
C LEU A 65 19.87 -15.72 9.10
N ALA A 66 21.14 -16.16 9.06
CA ALA A 66 22.00 -16.25 10.24
C ALA A 66 22.69 -14.93 10.60
N ASP A 67 22.66 -13.91 9.73
CA ASP A 67 23.29 -12.62 10.00
C ASP A 67 22.51 -11.84 11.07
N PRO A 68 23.14 -11.45 12.19
CA PRO A 68 22.45 -10.73 13.26
C PRO A 68 21.85 -9.38 12.82
N GLY A 69 22.45 -8.72 11.82
CA GLY A 69 21.94 -7.48 11.26
C GLY A 69 20.65 -7.70 10.48
N MET A 70 20.62 -8.71 9.61
CA MET A 70 19.41 -9.13 8.90
C MET A 70 18.32 -9.61 9.86
N GLN A 71 18.67 -10.35 10.92
CA GLN A 71 17.69 -10.73 11.94
C GLN A 71 17.08 -9.54 12.68
N ALA A 72 17.83 -8.44 12.84
CA ALA A 72 17.31 -7.21 13.41
C ALA A 72 16.32 -6.53 12.45
N ILE A 73 16.67 -6.45 11.17
CA ILE A 73 15.80 -5.91 10.12
C ILE A 73 14.50 -6.72 10.03
N ASN A 74 14.58 -8.04 9.89
CA ASN A 74 13.39 -8.90 9.78
C ASN A 74 12.46 -8.77 11.01
N ALA A 75 13.04 -8.63 12.21
CA ALA A 75 12.25 -8.43 13.43
C ALA A 75 11.56 -7.05 13.45
N ALA A 76 12.24 -5.99 13.04
CA ALA A 76 11.66 -4.65 12.95
C ALA A 76 10.55 -4.58 11.90
N VAL A 77 10.79 -5.17 10.72
CA VAL A 77 9.81 -5.22 9.63
C VAL A 77 8.57 -6.04 10.01
N ALA A 78 8.74 -7.12 10.78
CA ALA A 78 7.61 -7.87 11.33
C ALA A 78 6.73 -7.04 12.29
N GLU A 79 7.33 -6.09 13.02
CA GLU A 79 6.57 -5.11 13.81
C GLU A 79 5.86 -4.09 12.93
N ILE A 80 6.52 -3.58 11.87
CA ILE A 80 5.92 -2.66 10.89
C ILE A 80 4.73 -3.30 10.15
N ALA A 81 4.79 -4.59 9.83
CA ALA A 81 3.70 -5.32 9.18
C ALA A 81 2.39 -5.34 10.01
N LYS A 82 2.45 -5.03 11.31
CA LYS A 82 1.26 -4.84 12.15
C LYS A 82 0.52 -3.55 11.81
N TYR A 83 1.21 -2.56 11.24
CA TYR A 83 0.66 -1.24 10.90
C TYR A 83 0.51 -1.04 9.38
N ALA A 84 1.48 -1.50 8.59
CA ALA A 84 1.47 -1.38 7.13
C ALA A 84 0.67 -2.52 6.49
N LYS A 85 -0.54 -2.20 6.02
CA LYS A 85 -1.48 -3.15 5.42
C LYS A 85 -1.43 -3.07 3.90
N LEU A 86 -0.48 -3.82 3.33
CA LEU A 86 -0.23 -3.89 1.89
C LEU A 86 -1.31 -4.73 1.18
N VAL A 87 -1.81 -4.20 0.06
CA VAL A 87 -2.93 -4.78 -0.69
C VAL A 87 -2.62 -5.01 -2.15
N ALA A 88 -1.63 -4.32 -2.71
CA ALA A 88 -1.25 -4.42 -4.10
C ALA A 88 0.25 -4.14 -4.29
N GLU A 89 0.80 -4.64 -5.39
CA GLU A 89 1.99 -4.10 -6.02
C GLU A 89 1.62 -2.82 -6.79
N GLY A 90 2.49 -1.81 -6.72
CA GLY A 90 2.38 -0.54 -7.42
C GLY A 90 3.67 -0.18 -8.15
N GLY A 91 3.75 1.03 -8.72
CA GLY A 91 4.86 1.45 -9.57
C GLY A 91 6.24 1.45 -8.90
N LYS A 92 6.33 1.70 -7.58
CA LYS A 92 7.60 1.72 -6.82
C LYS A 92 7.82 0.47 -5.96
N GLY A 93 6.80 -0.35 -5.76
CA GLY A 93 6.87 -1.51 -4.87
C GLY A 93 5.49 -1.98 -4.45
N TRP A 94 5.10 -1.74 -3.20
CA TRP A 94 3.82 -2.17 -2.65
C TRP A 94 3.01 -1.00 -2.10
N VAL A 95 1.70 -1.02 -2.35
CA VAL A 95 0.75 -0.01 -1.92
C VAL A 95 -0.18 -0.60 -0.86
N GLY A 96 -0.50 0.22 0.15
CA GLY A 96 -1.35 -0.20 1.26
C GLY A 96 -1.80 0.95 2.14
N TYR A 97 -2.31 0.57 3.31
CA TYR A 97 -2.78 1.52 4.31
C TYR A 97 -1.82 1.57 5.50
N TRP A 98 -1.54 2.77 5.98
CA TRP A 98 -0.86 2.98 7.24
C TRP A 98 -1.87 3.01 8.40
N MET A 99 -1.89 1.95 9.20
CA MET A 99 -2.88 1.75 10.27
C MET A 99 -2.26 1.84 11.67
N HIS A 100 -1.30 2.75 11.86
CA HIS A 100 -0.69 2.96 13.17
C HIS A 100 -1.73 3.53 14.16
N PRO A 101 -1.79 3.06 15.42
CA PRO A 101 -2.83 3.45 16.39
C PRO A 101 -2.80 4.93 16.80
N ASP A 102 -1.66 5.60 16.64
CA ASP A 102 -1.51 7.03 16.93
C ASP A 102 -1.84 7.93 15.73
N GLU A 103 -2.29 7.36 14.60
CA GLU A 103 -2.85 8.15 13.50
C GLU A 103 -4.19 8.79 13.91
N PRO A 104 -4.52 9.99 13.38
CA PRO A 104 -5.79 10.64 13.64
C PRO A 104 -7.00 9.78 13.23
N GLU A 105 -8.15 10.03 13.86
CA GLU A 105 -9.41 9.41 13.42
C GLU A 105 -9.77 9.82 12.00
N GLY A 106 -10.04 8.83 11.14
CA GLY A 106 -10.37 9.03 9.74
C GLY A 106 -10.02 7.83 8.87
N PRO A 107 -10.11 7.97 7.54
CA PRO A 107 -9.50 7.01 6.62
C PRO A 107 -7.99 6.91 6.89
N PRO A 108 -7.41 5.70 6.97
CA PRO A 108 -5.98 5.55 7.15
C PRO A 108 -5.22 6.14 5.94
N PRO A 109 -4.06 6.78 6.14
CA PRO A 109 -3.22 7.23 5.03
C PRO A 109 -2.89 6.08 4.08
N VAL A 110 -2.89 6.36 2.78
CA VAL A 110 -2.38 5.42 1.78
C VAL A 110 -0.88 5.63 1.68
N ILE A 111 -0.14 4.52 1.69
CA ILE A 111 1.31 4.52 1.56
C ILE A 111 1.73 3.64 0.39
N GLU A 112 2.83 4.00 -0.23
CA GLU A 112 3.63 3.14 -1.09
C GLU A 112 4.98 2.90 -0.40
N LEU A 113 5.50 1.68 -0.45
CA LEU A 113 6.88 1.40 -0.06
C LEU A 113 7.61 0.59 -1.11
N ASP A 114 8.91 0.79 -1.22
CA ASP A 114 9.78 -0.04 -2.06
C ASP A 114 10.44 -1.19 -1.28
N THR A 115 11.28 -1.96 -1.97
CA THR A 115 12.05 -3.07 -1.37
C THR A 115 13.16 -2.61 -0.43
N GLU A 116 13.51 -1.31 -0.42
CA GLU A 116 14.55 -0.71 0.42
C GLU A 116 13.99 -0.06 1.69
N PHE A 117 12.67 -0.18 1.93
CA PHE A 117 11.95 0.47 3.03
C PHE A 117 11.93 2.00 2.95
N THR A 118 11.91 2.54 1.72
CA THR A 118 11.52 3.93 1.49
C THR A 118 10.01 4.02 1.47
N TYR A 119 9.43 5.01 2.16
CA TYR A 119 7.98 5.17 2.26
C TYR A 119 7.53 6.49 1.63
N TRP A 120 6.41 6.44 0.92
CA TRP A 120 5.72 7.61 0.39
C TRP A 120 4.28 7.63 0.88
N SER A 121 3.83 8.75 1.46
CA SER A 121 2.41 9.00 1.66
C SER A 121 1.79 9.45 0.33
N LEU A 122 0.65 8.85 -0.02
CA LEU A 122 -0.05 9.15 -1.26
C LEU A 122 -1.28 10.02 -0.98
N ALA A 123 -1.47 11.07 -1.78
CA ALA A 123 -2.60 11.98 -1.64
C ALA A 123 -3.89 11.39 -2.22
N GLY A 124 -4.90 11.20 -1.37
CA GLY A 124 -6.19 10.63 -1.72
C GLY A 124 -6.97 10.20 -0.49
N ARG A 125 -8.30 10.18 -0.57
CA ARG A 125 -9.15 9.73 0.55
C ARG A 125 -9.31 8.21 0.60
N ASN A 126 -8.96 7.54 -0.48
CA ASN A 126 -9.04 6.10 -0.65
C ASN A 126 -7.91 5.63 -1.58
N LEU A 127 -7.81 4.32 -1.79
CA LEU A 127 -6.73 3.71 -2.57
C LEU A 127 -6.79 4.15 -4.04
N ALA A 128 -7.99 4.19 -4.63
CA ALA A 128 -8.16 4.58 -6.03
C ALA A 128 -7.71 6.02 -6.31
N GLU A 129 -8.07 6.97 -5.44
CA GLU A 129 -7.63 8.37 -5.56
C GLU A 129 -6.13 8.52 -5.39
N ALA A 130 -5.57 7.86 -4.37
CA ALA A 130 -4.14 7.87 -4.09
C ALA A 130 -3.32 7.37 -5.28
N CYS A 131 -3.72 6.24 -5.87
CA CYS A 131 -3.03 5.68 -7.03
C CYS A 131 -3.27 6.51 -8.30
N ALA A 132 -4.46 7.09 -8.49
CA ALA A 132 -4.72 7.98 -9.62
C ALA A 132 -3.88 9.27 -9.54
N CYS A 133 -3.70 9.81 -8.32
CA CYS A 133 -2.82 10.95 -8.05
C CYS A 133 -1.39 10.64 -8.46
N GLU A 134 -0.82 9.53 -7.97
CA GLU A 134 0.53 9.13 -8.35
C GLU A 134 0.65 8.88 -9.85
N ARG A 135 -0.34 8.21 -10.47
CA ARG A 135 -0.30 7.89 -11.90
C ARG A 135 -0.32 9.13 -12.78
N ALA A 136 -1.03 10.20 -12.38
CA ALA A 136 -1.11 11.45 -13.12
C ALA A 136 0.27 12.06 -13.42
N ARG A 137 1.27 11.83 -12.54
CA ARG A 137 2.66 12.30 -12.70
C ARG A 137 3.47 11.59 -13.78
N TYR A 138 3.00 10.42 -14.22
CA TYR A 138 3.72 9.51 -15.12
C TYR A 138 2.96 9.26 -16.43
N GLN A 139 1.96 10.08 -16.73
CA GLN A 139 1.22 10.06 -18.00
C GLN A 139 2.00 10.82 -19.08
N ASP A 140 1.68 10.56 -20.35
CA ASP A 140 2.23 11.33 -21.48
C ASP A 140 1.75 12.79 -21.47
N GLU A 141 0.64 13.07 -20.78
CA GLU A 141 0.12 14.42 -20.54
C GLU A 141 1.01 15.16 -19.53
N PRO A 142 1.72 16.23 -19.92
CA PRO A 142 2.60 16.97 -19.01
C PRO A 142 1.87 17.75 -17.90
N ASP A 143 0.56 18.00 -18.06
CA ASP A 143 -0.27 18.64 -17.04
C ASP A 143 -0.90 17.59 -16.10
N GLU A 144 -0.36 17.46 -14.89
CA GLU A 144 -0.84 16.52 -13.87
C GLU A 144 -2.32 16.74 -13.51
N HIS A 145 -2.81 17.99 -13.52
CA HIS A 145 -4.21 18.30 -13.22
C HIS A 145 -5.12 17.76 -14.32
N LEU A 146 -4.73 17.93 -15.58
CA LEU A 146 -5.47 17.41 -16.72
C LEU A 146 -5.41 15.87 -16.76
N ALA A 147 -4.23 15.30 -16.52
CA ALA A 147 -4.03 13.84 -16.46
C ALA A 147 -4.89 13.20 -15.37
N PHE A 148 -4.94 13.79 -14.17
CA PHE A 148 -5.79 13.33 -13.07
C PHE A 148 -7.28 13.42 -13.42
N ALA A 149 -7.73 14.54 -13.99
CA ALA A 149 -9.12 14.71 -14.38
C ALA A 149 -9.56 13.69 -15.45
N GLN A 150 -8.67 13.33 -16.39
CA GLN A 150 -8.91 12.30 -17.39
C GLN A 150 -8.99 10.90 -16.76
N LEU A 151 -8.07 10.58 -15.86
CA LEU A 151 -8.11 9.32 -15.08
C LEU A 151 -9.41 9.22 -14.28
N ALA A 152 -9.83 10.30 -13.63
CA ALA A 152 -11.09 10.32 -12.87
C ALA A 152 -12.31 10.01 -13.76
N ASP A 153 -12.36 10.56 -14.98
CA ASP A 153 -13.42 10.25 -15.96
C ASP A 153 -13.39 8.78 -16.39
N GLN A 154 -12.21 8.25 -16.71
CA GLN A 154 -12.03 6.85 -17.12
C GLN A 154 -12.42 5.87 -16.01
N LEU A 155 -12.04 6.15 -14.76
CA LEU A 155 -12.40 5.31 -13.60
C LEU A 155 -13.91 5.38 -13.34
N ALA A 156 -14.53 6.54 -13.49
CA ALA A 156 -15.98 6.69 -13.36
C ALA A 156 -16.76 5.87 -14.41
N GLU A 157 -16.30 5.83 -15.66
CA GLU A 157 -16.88 4.98 -16.73
C GLU A 157 -16.82 3.49 -16.39
N LEU A 158 -15.81 3.07 -15.62
CA LEU A 158 -15.63 1.69 -15.15
C LEU A 158 -16.37 1.38 -13.84
N GLY A 159 -17.11 2.35 -13.29
CA GLY A 159 -17.88 2.21 -12.05
C GLY A 159 -17.09 2.49 -10.77
N LEU A 160 -15.95 3.18 -10.86
CA LEU A 160 -15.11 3.59 -9.73
C LEU A 160 -14.95 5.13 -9.69
N PRO A 161 -16.03 5.90 -9.42
CA PRO A 161 -15.94 7.36 -9.40
C PRO A 161 -15.06 7.83 -8.23
N LEU A 162 -14.12 8.73 -8.53
CA LEU A 162 -13.36 9.46 -7.50
C LEU A 162 -14.25 10.54 -6.87
N SER A 163 -13.92 10.98 -5.64
CA SER A 163 -14.68 12.01 -4.93
C SER A 163 -14.48 13.41 -5.49
N THR A 164 -13.41 13.61 -6.27
CA THR A 164 -13.08 14.89 -6.92
C THR A 164 -12.43 14.64 -8.27
N ARG A 165 -12.52 15.66 -9.15
CA ARG A 165 -11.74 15.78 -10.39
C ARG A 165 -10.62 16.82 -10.29
N ASP A 166 -10.58 17.55 -9.18
CA ASP A 166 -9.63 18.60 -8.89
C ASP A 166 -8.45 18.01 -8.12
N TYR A 167 -7.28 17.98 -8.74
CA TYR A 167 -6.04 17.45 -8.18
C TYR A 167 -5.62 18.23 -6.92
N ASP A 168 -5.82 19.54 -6.87
CA ASP A 168 -5.47 20.36 -5.71
C ASP A 168 -6.44 20.17 -4.53
N ALA A 169 -7.59 19.54 -4.77
CA ALA A 169 -8.56 19.20 -3.74
C ALA A 169 -8.33 17.81 -3.11
N LEU A 170 -7.29 17.09 -3.54
CA LEU A 170 -6.94 15.79 -2.99
C LEU A 170 -6.58 15.90 -1.50
N HIS A 171 -7.04 14.90 -0.73
CA HIS A 171 -6.74 14.83 0.68
C HIS A 171 -5.35 14.25 0.91
N ASP A 172 -4.43 15.06 1.42
CA ASP A 172 -3.10 14.60 1.84
C ASP A 172 -2.90 14.86 3.34
N PRO A 173 -3.27 13.89 4.21
CA PRO A 173 -3.04 14.03 5.64
C PRO A 173 -1.56 13.78 6.03
N GLY A 174 -0.75 13.24 5.12
CA GLY A 174 0.51 12.60 5.48
C GLY A 174 0.32 11.44 6.47
N CYS A 175 1.41 11.01 7.11
CA CYS A 175 1.38 10.10 8.26
C CYS A 175 1.78 10.88 9.50
N ALA A 176 0.98 10.84 10.56
CA ALA A 176 1.32 11.47 11.84
C ALA A 176 2.51 10.75 12.50
N VAL A 177 2.55 9.43 12.38
CA VAL A 177 3.71 8.60 12.71
C VAL A 177 4.44 8.27 11.42
N ASP A 178 5.63 8.86 11.27
CA ASP A 178 6.50 8.67 10.12
C ASP A 178 6.94 7.19 10.01
N PRO A 179 6.50 6.45 8.95
CA PRO A 179 6.79 5.03 8.83
C PRO A 179 8.29 4.73 8.69
N GLU A 180 9.03 5.58 7.98
CA GLU A 180 10.47 5.38 7.74
C GLU A 180 11.26 5.59 9.04
N LYS A 181 10.93 6.64 9.80
CA LYS A 181 11.55 6.86 11.12
C LYS A 181 11.24 5.71 12.07
N LEU A 182 9.99 5.26 12.13
CA LEU A 182 9.61 4.14 12.99
C LEU A 182 10.34 2.85 12.60
N THR A 183 10.46 2.55 11.30
CA THR A 183 11.21 1.39 10.80
C THR A 183 12.67 1.46 11.26
N ASN A 184 13.34 2.59 11.05
CA ASN A 184 14.73 2.78 11.47
C ASN A 184 14.92 2.66 12.99
N GLU A 185 14.02 3.26 13.79
CA GLU A 185 14.06 3.15 15.25
C GLU A 185 13.88 1.71 15.73
N LEU A 186 12.97 0.95 15.11
CA LEU A 186 12.76 -0.47 15.42
C LEU A 186 13.99 -1.30 15.04
N ILE A 187 14.63 -1.05 13.90
CA ILE A 187 15.87 -1.71 13.50
C ILE A 187 16.96 -1.46 14.54
N ASP A 188 17.14 -0.21 15.00
CA ASP A 188 18.13 0.15 16.00
C ASP A 188 17.84 -0.46 17.38
N ILE A 189 16.57 -0.59 17.76
CA ILE A 189 16.15 -1.34 18.96
C ILE A 189 16.57 -2.81 18.83
N GLU A 190 16.27 -3.45 17.70
CA GLU A 190 16.55 -4.86 17.46
C GLU A 190 18.06 -5.16 17.33
N ARG A 191 18.84 -4.23 16.76
CA ARG A 191 20.31 -4.28 16.72
C ARG A 191 20.90 -4.23 18.12
N ARG A 192 20.45 -3.27 18.96
CA ARG A 192 20.90 -3.16 20.36
C ARG A 192 20.58 -4.41 21.18
N LYS A 193 19.40 -5.01 21.02
CA LYS A 193 19.03 -6.28 21.66
C LYS A 193 20.00 -7.42 21.29
N ARG A 194 20.61 -7.36 20.11
CA ARG A 194 21.58 -8.34 19.57
C ARG A 194 23.04 -7.95 19.80
N GLY A 195 23.32 -6.82 20.45
CA GLY A 195 24.68 -6.34 20.70
C GLY A 195 25.39 -5.78 19.47
N ILE A 196 24.64 -5.36 18.45
CA ILE A 196 25.13 -4.70 17.23
C ILE A 196 25.00 -3.20 17.45
N VAL A 197 26.10 -2.45 17.28
CA VAL A 197 26.15 -0.98 17.40
C VAL A 197 26.15 -0.36 16.01
#